data_AF-A0A7X8QW96-F1
#
_entry.id   AF-A0A7X8QW96-F1
#
_cell.length_a   1.000
_cell.length_b   1.000
_cell.length_c   1.000
_cell.angle_alpha   90.00
_cell.angle_beta   90.00
_cell.angle_gamma   90.00
#
_symmetry.space_group_name_H-M   'P 1'
#
loop_
_entity.id
_entity.type
_entity.pdbx_description
1 polymer ?
#
loop_
_entity_poly.entity_id
_entity_poly.type
_entity_poly.pdbx_seq_one_letter_code
_entity_poly.pdbx_strand_id
1 'polypeptide(L)'
;MLERGIMLKMIEIKHLKIEGKMGYDIKIRKKYATIQNLLENLNRFIEQEPLQRLWPPGRSNCYGCDLCCYERIPLTSIDVKQIMDFKGISLIGVFKYLWVEAQEKAIDISLRRKRDGSCTFLQSNGTCAIYEKRPFVCQTYICCPSTAEVNELRSQVVNQGMDELVRISLQAFALRGQTLPLNFSLRPRIRSEDWGKNVFSGKEDYSQILLRKVLSSDLFEQMLL
;
A
#
# COMPACT_ATOMS: atom_id res chain seq x y z
N MET A 1 -26.30 1.72 8.83
CA MET A 1 -26.02 3.18 8.65
C MET A 1 -25.28 3.78 9.84
N LEU A 2 -25.64 3.44 11.10
CA LEU A 2 -24.91 3.92 12.30
C LEU A 2 -23.42 3.47 12.35
N GLU A 3 -23.08 2.26 11.93
CA GLU A 3 -21.69 1.76 11.97
C GLU A 3 -20.74 2.53 11.03
N ARG A 4 -21.20 2.92 9.84
CA ARG A 4 -20.42 3.73 8.89
C ARG A 4 -20.10 5.13 9.46
N GLY A 5 -21.00 5.72 10.24
CA GLY A 5 -20.77 7.01 10.89
C GLY A 5 -19.76 6.96 12.05
N ILE A 6 -19.57 5.78 12.66
CA ILE A 6 -18.60 5.55 13.75
C ILE A 6 -17.20 5.26 13.19
N MET A 7 -17.10 4.48 12.11
CA MET A 7 -15.82 4.18 11.44
C MET A 7 -15.10 5.42 10.90
N LEU A 8 -15.85 6.41 10.42
CA LEU A 8 -15.31 7.67 9.87
C LEU A 8 -14.84 8.68 10.94
N LYS A 9 -14.93 8.35 12.23
CA LYS A 9 -14.46 9.19 13.35
C LYS A 9 -13.13 8.74 13.94
N MET A 10 -12.52 7.68 13.40
CA MET A 10 -11.27 7.12 13.94
C MET A 10 -10.01 7.82 13.42
N ILE A 11 -10.09 8.39 12.22
CA ILE A 11 -9.01 9.11 11.55
C ILE A 11 -9.53 10.51 11.20
N GLU A 12 -8.68 11.51 11.39
CA GLU A 12 -8.92 12.87 10.93
C GLU A 12 -7.91 13.21 9.85
N ILE A 13 -8.39 13.82 8.77
CA ILE A 13 -7.53 14.32 7.69
C ILE A 13 -7.76 15.83 7.62
N LYS A 14 -6.69 16.61 7.72
CA LYS A 14 -6.75 18.08 7.71
C LYS A 14 -6.02 18.62 6.49
N HIS A 15 -6.60 19.62 5.85
CA HIS A 15 -5.89 20.43 4.88
C HIS A 15 -4.79 21.25 5.57
N LEU A 16 -3.61 21.31 4.96
CA LEU A 16 -2.46 22.06 5.46
C LEU A 16 -1.70 22.68 4.29
N LYS A 17 -1.21 23.92 4.43
CA LYS A 17 -0.25 24.46 3.46
C LYS A 17 1.15 23.92 3.74
N ILE A 18 1.73 23.25 2.75
CA ILE A 18 3.08 22.69 2.81
C ILE A 18 3.88 23.34 1.67
N GLU A 19 4.93 24.07 2.00
CA GLU A 19 5.77 24.81 1.03
C GLU A 19 4.96 25.67 0.05
N GLY A 20 3.91 26.33 0.56
CA GLY A 20 3.02 27.20 -0.22
C GLY A 20 1.96 26.49 -1.07
N LYS A 21 1.94 25.15 -1.11
CA LYS A 21 0.95 24.34 -1.82
C LYS A 21 -0.09 23.76 -0.87
N MET A 22 -1.32 23.55 -1.34
CA MET A 22 -2.34 22.87 -0.53
C MET A 22 -2.03 21.37 -0.46
N GLY A 23 -1.81 20.88 0.75
CA GLY A 23 -1.56 19.48 1.08
C GLY A 23 -2.43 19.01 2.23
N TYR A 24 -2.03 17.92 2.88
CA TYR A 24 -2.79 17.34 3.99
C TYR A 24 -1.92 16.71 5.06
N ASP A 25 -2.50 16.61 6.25
CA ASP A 25 -1.98 15.85 7.39
C ASP A 25 -3.02 14.82 7.85
N ILE A 26 -2.56 13.77 8.53
CA ILE A 26 -3.40 12.72 9.09
C ILE A 26 -3.18 12.65 10.59
N LYS A 27 -4.27 12.60 11.33
CA LYS A 27 -4.27 12.39 12.77
C LYS A 27 -5.16 11.21 13.17
N ILE A 28 -4.72 10.48 14.19
CA ILE A 28 -5.40 9.31 14.74
C ILE A 28 -6.24 9.77 15.93
N ARG A 29 -7.56 9.61 15.85
CA ARG A 29 -8.48 10.03 16.93
C ARG A 29 -8.71 8.93 17.97
N LYS A 30 -8.52 7.67 17.59
CA LYS A 30 -8.83 6.50 18.44
C LYS A 30 -7.68 5.51 18.42
N LYS A 31 -7.24 5.06 19.61
CA LYS A 31 -6.13 4.11 19.77
C LYS A 31 -6.39 2.73 19.13
N TYR A 32 -7.64 2.41 18.83
CA TYR A 32 -8.05 1.18 18.15
C TYR A 32 -8.30 1.38 16.64
N ALA A 33 -7.89 2.50 16.05
CA ALA A 33 -7.98 2.70 14.61
C ALA A 33 -7.16 1.64 13.86
N THR A 34 -7.75 1.11 12.79
CA THR A 34 -7.15 0.09 11.92
C THR A 34 -6.57 0.71 10.65
N ILE A 35 -5.77 -0.05 9.90
CA ILE A 35 -5.37 0.34 8.55
C ILE A 35 -6.61 0.52 7.66
N GLN A 36 -7.63 -0.33 7.81
CA GLN A 36 -8.88 -0.19 7.04
C GLN A 36 -9.57 1.16 7.29
N ASN A 37 -9.62 1.63 8.54
CA ASN A 37 -10.20 2.94 8.84
C ASN A 37 -9.39 4.08 8.21
N LEU A 38 -8.07 3.95 8.11
CA LEU A 38 -7.22 4.90 7.38
C LEU A 38 -7.58 4.91 5.89
N LEU A 39 -7.64 3.75 5.25
CA LEU A 39 -7.94 3.61 3.83
C LEU A 39 -9.31 4.20 3.48
N GLU A 40 -10.34 3.91 4.28
CA GLU A 40 -11.68 4.44 4.08
C GLU A 40 -11.75 5.95 4.20
N ASN A 41 -11.07 6.52 5.20
CA ASN A 41 -11.03 7.98 5.37
C ASN A 41 -10.25 8.65 4.24
N LEU A 42 -9.12 8.07 3.80
CA LEU A 42 -8.34 8.62 2.69
C LEU A 42 -9.08 8.51 1.36
N ASN A 43 -9.67 7.36 1.04
CA ASN A 43 -10.44 7.21 -0.21
C ASN A 43 -11.60 8.21 -0.25
N ARG A 44 -12.33 8.38 0.85
CA ARG A 44 -13.37 9.41 0.96
C ARG A 44 -12.81 10.82 0.76
N PHE A 45 -11.69 11.14 1.42
CA PHE A 45 -11.02 12.44 1.29
C PHE A 45 -10.57 12.71 -0.14
N ILE A 46 -10.06 11.70 -0.85
CA ILE A 46 -9.63 11.80 -2.24
C ILE A 46 -10.81 12.11 -3.18
N GLU A 47 -11.98 11.51 -2.92
CA GLU A 47 -13.18 11.63 -3.75
C GLU A 47 -13.98 12.90 -3.48
N GLN A 48 -14.02 13.38 -2.22
CA GLN A 48 -14.96 14.41 -1.79
C GLN A 48 -14.33 15.80 -1.63
N GLU A 49 -13.02 15.89 -1.41
CA GLU A 49 -12.39 17.16 -1.05
C GLU A 49 -11.73 17.86 -2.25
N PRO A 50 -11.84 19.20 -2.33
CA PRO A 50 -11.28 20.01 -3.42
C PRO A 50 -9.77 20.16 -3.25
N LEU A 51 -9.04 19.11 -3.56
CA LEU A 51 -7.60 19.09 -3.37
C LEU A 51 -6.87 19.63 -4.60
N GLN A 52 -5.81 20.40 -4.37
CA GLN A 52 -4.95 20.87 -5.46
C GLN A 52 -4.14 19.70 -5.99
N ARG A 53 -4.53 19.20 -7.15
CA ARG A 53 -4.00 17.99 -7.76
C ARG A 53 -3.09 18.35 -8.93
N LEU A 54 -2.04 17.57 -9.12
CA LEU A 54 -1.20 17.64 -10.31
C LEU A 54 -1.87 16.90 -11.49
N TRP A 55 -3.15 17.19 -11.75
CA TRP A 55 -3.89 16.56 -12.84
C TRP A 55 -3.47 17.14 -14.20
N PRO A 56 -3.49 16.34 -15.27
CA PRO A 56 -3.42 16.86 -16.63
C PRO A 56 -4.60 17.80 -16.90
N PRO A 57 -4.47 18.77 -17.83
CA PRO A 57 -5.58 19.62 -18.24
C PRO A 57 -6.82 18.81 -18.62
N GLY A 58 -8.00 19.22 -18.14
CA GLY A 58 -9.28 18.56 -18.44
C GLY A 58 -9.66 17.40 -17.53
N ARG A 59 -8.84 17.04 -16.54
CA ARG A 59 -9.15 16.00 -15.54
C ARG A 59 -9.61 16.59 -14.21
N SER A 60 -10.65 15.98 -13.62
CA SER A 60 -11.29 16.42 -12.37
C SER A 60 -11.43 15.33 -11.31
N ASN A 61 -10.96 14.10 -11.58
CA ASN A 61 -11.03 12.98 -10.64
C ASN A 61 -9.81 12.04 -10.76
N CYS A 62 -9.59 11.25 -9.71
CA CYS A 62 -8.54 10.23 -9.69
C CYS A 62 -8.96 8.95 -10.44
N TYR A 63 -10.26 8.67 -10.56
CA TYR A 63 -10.74 7.53 -11.33
C TYR A 63 -10.44 7.72 -12.82
N GLY A 64 -9.74 6.78 -13.43
CA GLY A 64 -9.25 6.91 -14.81
C GLY A 64 -7.94 7.70 -14.93
N CYS A 65 -7.44 8.29 -13.83
CA CYS A 65 -6.10 8.89 -13.79
C CYS A 65 -5.01 7.83 -13.74
N ASP A 66 -4.08 7.91 -14.70
CA ASP A 66 -3.02 6.94 -14.94
C ASP A 66 -1.63 7.44 -14.54
N LEU A 67 -1.48 8.71 -14.12
CA LEU A 67 -0.18 9.29 -13.79
C LEU A 67 0.62 8.44 -12.78
N CYS A 68 -0.01 8.03 -11.68
CA CYS A 68 0.66 7.18 -10.67
C CYS A 68 0.81 5.71 -11.11
N CYS A 69 0.19 5.29 -12.22
CA CYS A 69 0.29 3.92 -12.73
C CYS A 69 1.64 3.65 -13.42
N TYR A 70 2.46 4.68 -13.66
CA TYR A 70 3.82 4.53 -14.20
C TYR A 70 4.89 4.45 -13.09
N GLU A 71 4.49 4.73 -11.85
CA GLU A 71 5.36 4.67 -10.68
C GLU A 71 5.54 3.25 -10.17
N ARG A 72 6.53 3.07 -9.29
CA ARG A 72 6.73 1.82 -8.56
C ARG A 72 5.63 1.66 -7.49
N ILE A 73 4.98 0.50 -7.47
CA ILE A 73 3.89 0.19 -6.54
C ILE A 73 4.33 -0.98 -5.63
N PRO A 74 4.96 -0.72 -4.47
CA PRO A 74 5.26 -1.76 -3.49
C PRO A 74 3.99 -2.44 -3.00
N LEU A 75 4.11 -3.70 -2.59
CA LEU A 75 2.99 -4.52 -2.15
C LEU A 75 3.20 -5.06 -0.74
N THR A 76 2.09 -5.15 -0.02
CA THR A 76 1.98 -5.89 1.24
C THR A 76 1.42 -7.29 1.00
N SER A 77 1.47 -8.15 2.02
CA SER A 77 0.86 -9.49 1.98
C SER A 77 -0.65 -9.44 1.71
N ILE A 78 -1.35 -8.45 2.27
CA ILE A 78 -2.79 -8.25 2.06
C ILE A 78 -3.09 -7.81 0.62
N ASP A 79 -2.27 -6.93 0.03
CA ASP A 79 -2.44 -6.53 -1.38
C ASP A 79 -2.32 -7.74 -2.32
N VAL A 80 -1.32 -8.60 -2.08
CA VAL A 80 -1.12 -9.83 -2.88
C VAL A 80 -2.29 -10.78 -2.70
N LYS A 81 -2.81 -10.93 -1.48
CA LYS A 81 -4.03 -11.72 -1.24
C LYS A 81 -5.22 -11.19 -2.06
N GLN A 82 -5.45 -9.87 -2.06
CA GLN A 82 -6.54 -9.28 -2.83
C GLN A 82 -6.39 -9.54 -4.34
N ILE A 83 -5.16 -9.49 -4.87
CA ILE A 83 -4.87 -9.82 -6.27
C ILE A 83 -5.11 -11.31 -6.55
N MET A 84 -4.70 -12.19 -5.63
CA MET A 84 -4.94 -13.64 -5.73
C MET A 84 -6.43 -13.94 -5.79
N ASP A 85 -7.21 -13.36 -4.89
CA ASP A 85 -8.67 -13.52 -4.83
C ASP A 85 -9.33 -13.00 -6.12
N PHE A 86 -8.95 -11.81 -6.58
CA PHE A 86 -9.46 -11.22 -7.82
C PHE A 86 -9.16 -12.07 -9.07
N LYS A 87 -7.98 -12.70 -9.11
CA LYS A 87 -7.55 -13.53 -10.25
C LYS A 87 -7.95 -14.99 -10.12
N GLY A 88 -8.38 -15.46 -8.95
CA GLY A 88 -8.60 -16.87 -8.67
C GLY A 88 -7.32 -17.71 -8.79
N ILE A 89 -6.19 -17.20 -8.29
CA ILE A 89 -4.87 -17.85 -8.40
C ILE A 89 -4.18 -18.05 -7.06
N SER A 90 -3.27 -19.01 -7.00
CA SER A 90 -2.43 -19.26 -5.82
C SER A 90 -1.36 -18.20 -5.61
N LEU A 91 -0.74 -18.21 -4.42
CA LEU A 91 0.41 -17.36 -4.10
C LEU A 91 1.55 -17.53 -5.10
N ILE A 92 1.83 -18.75 -5.58
CA ILE A 92 2.86 -18.93 -6.61
C ILE A 92 2.42 -18.35 -7.94
N GLY A 93 1.15 -18.55 -8.31
CA GLY A 93 0.59 -18.05 -9.56
C GLY A 93 0.57 -16.53 -9.66
N VAL A 94 0.52 -15.82 -8.52
CA VAL A 94 0.48 -14.34 -8.50
C VAL A 94 1.80 -13.71 -8.92
N PHE A 95 2.94 -14.41 -8.78
CA PHE A 95 4.28 -13.86 -9.12
C PHE A 95 4.44 -13.46 -10.59
N LYS A 96 3.57 -13.93 -11.50
CA LYS A 96 3.52 -13.43 -12.89
C LYS A 96 3.08 -11.96 -12.99
N TYR A 97 2.39 -11.44 -11.98
CA TYR A 97 1.98 -10.04 -11.86
C TYR A 97 2.91 -9.22 -10.96
N LEU A 98 3.91 -9.85 -10.36
CA LEU A 98 4.84 -9.21 -9.43
C LEU A 98 6.20 -8.97 -10.08
N TRP A 99 6.91 -8.00 -9.55
CA TRP A 99 8.30 -7.72 -9.83
C TRP A 99 9.09 -7.78 -8.53
N VAL A 100 10.08 -8.67 -8.48
CA VAL A 100 10.88 -8.96 -7.28
C VAL A 100 12.31 -8.53 -7.51
N GLU A 101 12.80 -7.63 -6.66
CA GLU A 101 14.18 -7.18 -6.66
C GLU A 101 14.86 -7.60 -5.36
N ALA A 102 16.11 -8.04 -5.44
CA ALA A 102 16.91 -8.35 -4.26
C ALA A 102 18.23 -7.59 -4.30
N GLN A 103 18.54 -6.84 -3.25
CA GLN A 103 19.82 -6.18 -3.08
C GLN A 103 20.38 -6.53 -1.70
N GLU A 104 21.51 -7.24 -1.67
CA GLU A 104 22.06 -7.80 -0.44
C GLU A 104 21.00 -8.62 0.32
N LYS A 105 20.58 -8.15 1.50
CA LYS A 105 19.53 -8.78 2.30
C LYS A 105 18.14 -8.22 2.06
N ALA A 106 18.02 -7.08 1.38
CA ALA A 106 16.72 -6.46 1.12
C ALA A 106 16.04 -7.17 -0.04
N ILE A 107 14.76 -7.50 0.13
CA ILE A 107 13.87 -7.94 -0.93
C ILE A 107 12.76 -6.93 -1.07
N ASP A 108 12.54 -6.50 -2.29
CA ASP A 108 11.48 -5.59 -2.66
C ASP A 108 10.50 -6.28 -3.61
N ILE A 109 9.21 -6.20 -3.30
CA ILE A 109 8.15 -6.80 -4.12
C ILE A 109 7.15 -5.71 -4.53
N SER A 110 7.02 -5.50 -5.83
CA SER A 110 6.13 -4.50 -6.40
C SER A 110 5.24 -5.09 -7.50
N LEU A 111 4.23 -4.33 -7.94
CA LEU A 111 3.50 -4.70 -9.16
C LEU A 111 4.42 -4.67 -10.37
N ARG A 112 4.30 -5.70 -11.19
CA ARG A 112 4.95 -5.74 -12.49
C ARG A 112 4.42 -4.62 -13.39
N ARG A 113 5.33 -4.03 -14.14
CA ARG A 113 5.03 -3.07 -15.20
C ARG A 113 5.02 -3.76 -16.56
N LYS A 114 4.19 -3.27 -17.48
CA LYS A 114 4.17 -3.63 -18.89
C LYS A 114 5.40 -3.05 -19.59
N ARG A 115 5.56 -3.38 -20.88
CA ARG A 115 6.68 -2.89 -21.70
C ARG A 115 6.70 -1.37 -21.84
N ASP A 116 5.54 -0.72 -21.82
CA ASP A 116 5.39 0.75 -21.87
C ASP A 116 5.63 1.42 -20.51
N GLY A 117 6.02 0.65 -19.48
CA GLY A 117 6.24 1.15 -18.13
C GLY A 117 4.96 1.28 -17.28
N SER A 118 3.77 1.08 -17.85
CA SER A 118 2.52 1.17 -17.10
C SER A 118 2.29 -0.04 -16.19
N CYS A 119 1.54 0.14 -15.11
CA CYS A 119 1.10 -0.93 -14.22
C CYS A 119 0.38 -2.04 -14.99
N THR A 120 0.62 -3.31 -14.62
CA THR A 120 -0.03 -4.48 -15.25
C THR A 120 -1.56 -4.44 -15.21
N PHE A 121 -2.16 -3.71 -14.27
CA PHE A 121 -3.61 -3.57 -14.12
C PHE A 121 -4.20 -2.31 -14.79
N LEU A 122 -3.37 -1.43 -15.38
CA LEU A 122 -3.87 -0.29 -16.15
C LEU A 122 -4.55 -0.78 -17.44
N GLN A 123 -5.73 -0.27 -17.75
CA GLN A 123 -6.47 -0.56 -18.97
C GLN A 123 -6.26 0.56 -20.01
N SER A 124 -6.57 0.28 -21.28
CA SER A 124 -6.36 1.23 -22.38
C SER A 124 -7.22 2.49 -22.29
N ASN A 125 -8.34 2.44 -21.56
CA ASN A 125 -9.20 3.57 -21.26
C ASN A 125 -8.73 4.38 -20.02
N GLY A 126 -7.54 4.08 -19.47
CA GLY A 126 -6.98 4.73 -18.29
C GLY A 126 -7.50 4.20 -16.94
N THR A 127 -8.43 3.23 -16.92
CA THR A 127 -8.96 2.69 -15.65
C THR A 127 -8.13 1.55 -15.10
N CYS A 128 -8.19 1.33 -13.79
CA CYS A 128 -7.54 0.19 -13.15
C CYS A 128 -8.49 -1.01 -13.09
N ALA A 129 -8.06 -2.17 -13.61
CA ALA A 129 -8.85 -3.40 -13.60
C ALA A 129 -9.17 -3.93 -12.19
N ILE A 130 -8.42 -3.50 -11.17
CA ILE A 130 -8.63 -3.85 -9.76
C ILE A 130 -8.90 -2.63 -8.90
N TYR A 131 -9.55 -1.58 -9.42
CA TYR A 131 -9.68 -0.29 -8.72
C TYR A 131 -10.18 -0.42 -7.28
N GLU A 132 -11.24 -1.20 -7.02
CA GLU A 132 -11.81 -1.43 -5.68
C GLU A 132 -10.90 -2.26 -4.75
N LYS A 133 -9.92 -2.96 -5.32
CA LYS A 133 -8.94 -3.82 -4.65
C LYS A 133 -7.51 -3.32 -4.89
N ARG A 134 -7.37 -2.02 -5.17
CA ARG A 134 -6.07 -1.43 -5.52
C ARG A 134 -5.15 -1.47 -4.30
N PRO A 135 -3.83 -1.65 -4.49
CA PRO A 135 -2.90 -1.78 -3.36
C PRO A 135 -2.95 -0.61 -2.37
N PHE A 136 -2.53 -0.84 -1.12
CA PHE A 136 -2.43 0.18 -0.06
C PHE A 136 -1.77 1.48 -0.56
N VAL A 137 -0.67 1.37 -1.31
CA VAL A 137 0.06 2.53 -1.83
C VAL A 137 -0.78 3.32 -2.83
N CYS A 138 -1.59 2.65 -3.65
CA CYS A 138 -2.50 3.28 -4.60
C CYS A 138 -3.71 3.94 -3.91
N GLN A 139 -4.12 3.46 -2.73
CA GLN A 139 -5.19 4.06 -1.93
C GLN A 139 -4.69 5.24 -1.08
N THR A 140 -3.41 5.25 -0.72
CA THR A 140 -2.82 6.25 0.17
C THR A 140 -2.01 7.31 -0.56
N TYR A 141 -1.65 7.07 -1.82
CA TYR A 141 -1.01 8.09 -2.65
C TYR A 141 -2.03 9.12 -3.10
N ILE A 142 -1.75 10.37 -2.77
CA ILE A 142 -2.51 11.52 -3.19
C ILE A 142 -1.55 12.44 -3.93
N CYS A 143 -1.86 12.88 -5.17
CA CYS A 143 -1.00 13.77 -5.94
C CYS A 143 -1.07 15.24 -5.46
N CYS A 144 -0.84 15.43 -4.16
CA CYS A 144 -0.60 16.69 -3.47
C CYS A 144 0.39 16.46 -2.31
N PRO A 145 1.03 17.51 -1.78
CA PRO A 145 1.94 17.36 -0.65
C PRO A 145 1.28 16.75 0.59
N SER A 146 2.07 16.02 1.37
CA SER A 146 1.71 15.49 2.68
C SER A 146 2.83 15.75 3.68
N THR A 147 2.52 15.70 4.96
CA THR A 147 3.51 15.84 6.04
C THR A 147 4.51 14.68 6.06
N ALA A 148 5.65 14.88 6.73
CA ALA A 148 6.67 13.84 6.87
C ALA A 148 6.12 12.63 7.64
N GLU A 149 5.30 12.88 8.65
CA GLU A 149 4.62 11.87 9.48
C GLU A 149 3.68 10.99 8.63
N VAL A 150 2.97 11.57 7.65
CA VAL A 150 2.14 10.79 6.72
C VAL A 150 2.98 9.90 5.82
N ASN A 151 4.13 10.40 5.35
CA ASN A 151 5.05 9.60 4.54
C ASN A 151 5.66 8.45 5.37
N GLU A 152 6.04 8.73 6.61
CA GLU A 152 6.59 7.73 7.52
C GLU A 152 5.54 6.68 7.92
N LEU A 153 4.30 7.09 8.18
CA LEU A 153 3.18 6.16 8.40
C LEU A 153 3.06 5.17 7.23
N ARG A 154 3.08 5.68 5.99
CA ARG A 154 2.96 4.85 4.79
C ARG A 154 4.15 3.90 4.66
N SER A 155 5.36 4.41 4.92
CA SER A 155 6.60 3.63 4.92
C SER A 155 6.51 2.44 5.89
N GLN A 156 6.15 2.68 7.16
CA GLN A 156 6.09 1.63 8.17
C GLN A 156 5.03 0.56 7.88
N VAL A 157 3.87 0.97 7.34
CA VAL A 157 2.82 0.02 6.89
C VAL A 157 3.32 -0.85 5.73
N VAL A 158 3.91 -0.22 4.71
CA VAL A 158 4.41 -0.94 3.53
C VAL A 158 5.53 -1.89 3.90
N ASN A 159 6.52 -1.45 4.68
CA ASN A 159 7.67 -2.27 5.03
C ASN A 159 7.26 -3.52 5.81
N GLN A 160 6.42 -3.39 6.85
CA GLN A 160 5.96 -4.56 7.60
C GLN A 160 5.07 -5.48 6.78
N GLY A 161 4.19 -4.91 5.95
CA GLY A 161 3.36 -5.70 5.06
C GLY A 161 4.17 -6.46 4.00
N MET A 162 5.24 -5.84 3.50
CA MET A 162 6.16 -6.44 2.54
C MET A 162 7.04 -7.51 3.20
N ASP A 163 7.54 -7.28 4.41
CA ASP A 163 8.32 -8.26 5.16
C ASP A 163 7.53 -9.55 5.36
N GLU A 164 6.24 -9.45 5.72
CA GLU A 164 5.36 -10.62 5.81
C GLU A 164 5.16 -11.28 4.45
N LEU A 165 4.99 -10.50 3.37
CA LEU A 165 4.87 -11.03 2.02
C LEU A 165 6.12 -11.81 1.61
N VAL A 166 7.31 -11.29 1.89
CA VAL A 166 8.58 -11.96 1.63
C VAL A 166 8.65 -13.26 2.42
N ARG A 167 8.34 -13.22 3.73
CA ARG A 167 8.36 -14.39 4.62
C ARG A 167 7.47 -15.53 4.11
N ILE A 168 6.19 -15.24 3.80
CA ILE A 168 5.25 -16.26 3.33
C ILE A 168 5.63 -16.78 1.94
N SER A 169 6.23 -15.93 1.10
CA SER A 169 6.65 -16.31 -0.24
C SER A 169 7.85 -17.24 -0.19
N LEU A 170 8.90 -16.90 0.58
CA LEU A 170 10.06 -17.77 0.79
C LEU A 170 9.63 -19.16 1.28
N GLN A 171 8.73 -19.21 2.27
CA GLN A 171 8.17 -20.46 2.77
C GLN A 171 7.40 -21.23 1.68
N ALA A 172 6.52 -20.56 0.93
CA ALA A 172 5.67 -21.21 -0.08
C ALA A 172 6.45 -21.75 -1.29
N PHE A 173 7.54 -21.10 -1.68
CA PHE A 173 8.45 -21.61 -2.71
C PHE A 173 9.33 -22.75 -2.17
N ALA A 174 9.88 -22.61 -0.96
CA ALA A 174 10.70 -23.65 -0.34
C ALA A 174 9.94 -24.97 -0.15
N LEU A 175 8.65 -24.92 0.24
CA LEU A 175 7.78 -26.10 0.35
C LEU A 175 7.57 -26.83 -1.00
N ARG A 176 7.85 -26.18 -2.12
CA ARG A 176 7.82 -26.76 -3.47
C ARG A 176 9.21 -27.14 -3.99
N GLY A 177 10.24 -27.06 -3.15
CA GLY A 177 11.63 -27.24 -3.58
C GLY A 177 12.12 -26.16 -4.54
N GLN A 178 11.51 -24.97 -4.51
CA GLN A 178 11.82 -23.85 -5.39
C GLN A 178 12.40 -22.67 -4.60
N THR A 179 13.17 -21.82 -5.29
CA THR A 179 13.61 -20.53 -4.76
C THR A 179 12.61 -19.43 -5.12
N LEU A 180 12.65 -18.32 -4.38
CA LEU A 180 11.88 -17.14 -4.72
C LEU A 180 12.32 -16.61 -6.11
N PRO A 181 11.38 -16.40 -7.06
CA PRO A 181 11.74 -15.93 -8.39
C PRO A 181 12.16 -14.46 -8.31
N LEU A 182 13.41 -14.18 -8.65
CA LEU A 182 13.97 -12.82 -8.70
C LEU A 182 13.91 -12.30 -10.13
N ASN A 183 13.44 -11.07 -10.31
CA ASN A 183 13.48 -10.38 -11.59
C ASN A 183 14.73 -9.52 -11.76
N PHE A 184 15.26 -9.02 -10.64
CA PHE A 184 16.54 -8.32 -10.58
C PHE A 184 17.26 -8.71 -9.29
N SER A 185 18.59 -8.82 -9.34
CA SER A 185 19.38 -9.09 -8.15
C SER A 185 20.75 -8.44 -8.20
N LEU A 186 21.14 -7.81 -7.10
CA LEU A 186 22.48 -7.29 -6.87
C LEU A 186 23.06 -7.90 -5.58
N ARG A 187 23.98 -8.86 -5.73
CA ARG A 187 24.65 -9.58 -4.63
C ARG A 187 23.66 -10.15 -3.59
N PRO A 188 22.64 -10.95 -3.99
CA PRO A 188 21.60 -11.40 -3.07
C PRO A 188 22.17 -12.32 -1.99
N ARG A 189 21.80 -12.05 -0.74
CA ARG A 189 22.14 -12.80 0.48
C ARG A 189 20.86 -13.11 1.25
N ILE A 190 19.91 -13.73 0.57
CA ILE A 190 18.57 -14.02 1.08
C ILE A 190 18.64 -15.18 2.07
N ARG A 191 18.15 -14.96 3.29
CA ARG A 191 18.02 -15.98 4.33
C ARG A 191 16.62 -15.90 4.93
N SER A 192 15.91 -17.02 5.01
CA SER A 192 14.54 -17.05 5.55
C SER A 192 14.44 -16.44 6.95
N GLU A 193 15.52 -16.52 7.72
CA GLU A 193 15.60 -16.05 9.11
C GLU A 193 15.63 -14.53 9.22
N ASP A 194 15.95 -13.81 8.14
CA ASP A 194 15.96 -12.34 8.12
C ASP A 194 14.52 -11.77 8.18
N TRP A 195 13.48 -12.57 7.92
CA TRP A 195 12.07 -12.17 7.97
C TRP A 195 11.27 -12.95 9.02
N GLY A 196 11.22 -12.42 10.24
CA GLY A 196 10.40 -12.96 11.33
C GLY A 196 8.90 -12.66 11.18
N LYS A 197 8.08 -13.29 12.03
CA LYS A 197 6.65 -12.91 12.13
C LYS A 197 6.52 -11.47 12.62
N ASN A 198 5.53 -10.75 12.10
CA ASN A 198 5.23 -9.37 12.47
C ASN A 198 3.71 -9.12 12.59
N VAL A 199 3.30 -7.86 12.66
CA VAL A 199 1.88 -7.48 12.85
C VAL A 199 0.95 -7.94 11.72
N PHE A 200 1.49 -8.15 10.51
CA PHE A 200 0.76 -8.69 9.35
C PHE A 200 0.66 -10.22 9.36
N SER A 201 1.43 -10.92 10.20
CA SER A 201 1.42 -12.38 10.19
C SER A 201 0.05 -12.96 10.51
N GLY A 202 -0.44 -13.81 9.60
CA GLY A 202 -1.75 -14.45 9.71
C GLY A 202 -2.94 -13.50 9.55
N LYS A 203 -2.71 -12.29 9.01
CA LYS A 203 -3.77 -11.34 8.70
C LYS A 203 -4.18 -11.47 7.24
N GLU A 204 -5.47 -11.38 7.01
CA GLU A 204 -6.09 -11.49 5.69
C GLU A 204 -6.70 -10.17 5.22
N ASP A 205 -6.96 -9.25 6.16
CA ASP A 205 -7.61 -7.97 5.87
C ASP A 205 -7.06 -6.83 6.75
N TYR A 206 -7.06 -5.62 6.19
CA TYR A 206 -6.53 -4.43 6.87
C TYR A 206 -7.31 -4.02 8.13
N SER A 207 -8.57 -4.46 8.26
CA SER A 207 -9.38 -4.27 9.48
C SER A 207 -8.84 -5.03 10.68
N GLN A 208 -8.01 -6.06 10.45
CA GLN A 208 -7.44 -6.88 11.52
C GLN A 208 -6.14 -6.28 12.09
N ILE A 209 -5.67 -5.16 11.54
CA ILE A 209 -4.38 -4.55 11.87
C ILE A 209 -4.62 -3.16 12.46
N LEU A 210 -4.27 -3.00 13.74
CA LEU A 210 -4.31 -1.72 14.43
C LEU A 210 -3.10 -0.85 14.06
N LEU A 211 -3.32 0.42 13.74
CA LEU A 211 -2.24 1.37 13.44
C LEU A 211 -1.22 1.44 14.58
N ARG A 212 -1.67 1.48 15.84
CA ARG A 212 -0.77 1.49 17.02
C ARG A 212 0.16 0.29 17.16
N LYS A 213 -0.09 -0.80 16.40
CA LYS A 213 0.74 -2.00 16.42
C LYS A 213 1.72 -2.04 15.24
N VAL A 214 1.46 -1.22 14.23
CA VAL A 214 2.33 -1.05 13.07
C VAL A 214 3.30 0.11 13.34
N LEU A 215 2.78 1.25 13.80
CA LEU A 215 3.57 2.46 13.95
C LEU A 215 4.53 2.36 15.14
N SER A 216 5.72 2.95 15.00
CA SER A 216 6.61 3.20 16.13
C SER A 216 5.90 4.04 17.19
N SER A 217 6.28 3.86 18.46
CA SER A 217 5.66 4.59 19.58
C SER A 217 5.71 6.10 19.36
N ASP A 218 6.86 6.64 18.97
CA ASP A 218 7.07 8.07 18.74
C ASP A 218 6.15 8.61 17.65
N LEU A 219 6.09 7.94 16.50
CA LEU A 219 5.21 8.36 15.41
C LEU A 219 3.74 8.26 15.81
N PHE A 220 3.36 7.16 16.48
CA PHE A 220 1.98 6.98 16.91
C PHE A 220 1.54 8.08 17.89
N GLU A 221 2.40 8.47 18.83
CA GLU A 221 2.13 9.56 19.77
C GLU A 221 2.04 10.91 19.07
N GLN A 222 2.92 11.21 18.12
CA GLN A 222 2.86 12.45 17.32
C GLN A 222 1.60 12.57 16.46
N MET A 223 1.08 11.43 16.00
CA MET A 223 -0.12 11.38 15.17
C MET A 223 -1.42 11.30 16.00
N LEU A 224 -1.35 10.96 17.28
CA LEU A 224 -2.52 10.84 18.15
C LEU A 224 -3.08 12.24 18.52
N LEU A 225 -4.41 12.37 18.49
CA LEU A 225 -5.16 13.54 19.00
C LEU A 225 -5.62 13.35 20.45
#